data_AF-A0A4Y9EWG6-F1
#
_entry.id   AF-A0A4Y9EWG6-F1
#
_cell.length_a   1.000
_cell.length_b   1.000
_cell.length_c   1.000
_cell.angle_alpha   90.00
_cell.angle_beta   90.00
_cell.angle_gamma   90.00
#
_symmetry.space_group_name_H-M   'P 1'
#
loop_
_entity.id
_entity.type
_entity.pdbx_description
1 polymer ?
#
loop_
_entity_poly.entity_id
_entity_poly.type
_entity_poly.pdbx_seq_one_letter_code
_entity_poly.pdbx_strand_id
1 'polypeptide(L)'
;MVVDRIEVYLDGASEPLAVLKEPPYRLNLDTRKIPDGEHVLRVVTHFRGGGEEIREIPFTVNNYPDVMVLGLDEGGEVAGTLELRLAVGEPELPVEPVRFNPIWYVVASVIVLGSIWAYFALSPATERIVAEVAPPAQGTQTHGGQAAPAGNLDQALMEKGKSIYEANCAACHGANGQGIPPAFPALAGNANLKDAQMILNVVKNGRGAMPAVGAAFSDEDLKAVATYIRNSFGNSFGPVE
;
A
#
# COMPACT_ATOMS: atom_id res chain seq x y z
N MET A 1 35.17 -14.67 -13.90
CA MET A 1 35.59 -14.63 -15.32
C MET A 1 35.44 -13.21 -15.81
N VAL A 2 36.40 -12.67 -16.58
CA VAL A 2 36.30 -11.31 -17.12
C VAL A 2 35.40 -11.36 -18.36
N VAL A 3 34.38 -10.49 -18.42
CA VAL A 3 33.51 -10.40 -19.59
C VAL A 3 34.29 -9.80 -20.77
N ASP A 4 34.22 -10.44 -21.93
CA ASP A 4 34.77 -9.95 -23.20
C ASP A 4 33.78 -9.01 -23.89
N ARG A 5 32.54 -9.49 -24.09
CA ARG A 5 31.43 -8.71 -24.62
C ARG A 5 30.09 -9.34 -24.24
N ILE A 6 29.05 -8.53 -24.29
CA ILE A 6 27.66 -8.95 -24.10
C ILE A 6 26.91 -8.65 -25.40
N GLU A 7 26.27 -9.65 -25.98
CA GLU A 7 25.41 -9.52 -27.15
C GLU A 7 23.96 -9.67 -26.70
N VAL A 8 23.09 -8.75 -27.12
CA VAL A 8 21.67 -8.78 -26.77
C VAL A 8 20.85 -9.01 -28.02
N TYR A 9 20.01 -10.03 -27.99
CA TYR A 9 19.10 -10.42 -29.06
C TYR A 9 17.66 -10.24 -28.61
N LEU A 10 16.78 -9.90 -29.55
CA LEU A 10 15.34 -9.87 -29.35
C LEU A 10 14.72 -11.09 -30.02
N ASP A 11 13.96 -11.84 -29.25
CA ASP A 11 13.29 -13.07 -29.64
C ASP A 11 14.28 -14.04 -30.32
N GLY A 12 13.88 -14.60 -31.47
CA GLY A 12 14.69 -15.49 -32.29
C GLY A 12 15.59 -14.79 -33.33
N ALA A 13 15.85 -13.49 -33.20
CA ALA A 13 16.65 -12.75 -34.18
C ALA A 13 18.07 -13.33 -34.31
N SER A 14 18.55 -13.41 -35.55
CA SER A 14 19.92 -13.87 -35.88
C SER A 14 20.99 -12.80 -35.67
N GLU A 15 20.59 -11.52 -35.67
CA GLU A 15 21.48 -10.38 -35.44
C GLU A 15 21.24 -9.79 -34.05
N PRO A 16 22.30 -9.40 -33.32
CA PRO A 16 22.14 -8.77 -32.01
C PRO A 16 21.64 -7.33 -32.16
N LEU A 17 20.67 -6.94 -31.32
CA LEU A 17 20.24 -5.55 -31.15
C LEU A 17 21.39 -4.66 -30.68
N ALA A 18 22.28 -5.18 -29.84
CA ALA A 18 23.42 -4.44 -29.33
C ALA A 18 24.57 -5.38 -28.95
N VAL A 19 25.79 -4.87 -29.10
CA VAL A 19 27.03 -5.52 -28.66
C VAL A 19 27.76 -4.59 -27.70
N LEU A 20 27.78 -4.95 -26.41
CA LEU A 20 28.34 -4.16 -25.33
C LEU A 20 29.71 -4.71 -24.94
N LYS A 21 30.77 -3.93 -25.16
CA LYS A 21 32.17 -4.37 -24.94
C LYS A 21 32.81 -3.77 -23.70
N GLU A 22 32.25 -2.68 -23.17
CA GLU A 22 32.85 -1.92 -22.07
C GLU A 22 31.81 -1.57 -21.00
N PRO A 23 32.19 -1.60 -19.71
CA PRO A 23 31.32 -1.18 -18.62
C PRO A 23 31.24 0.36 -18.51
N PRO A 24 30.11 0.93 -18.07
CA PRO A 24 28.88 0.26 -17.69
C PRO A 24 28.10 -0.24 -18.91
N TYR A 25 27.72 -1.51 -18.91
CA TYR A 25 26.93 -2.12 -19.98
C TYR A 25 25.51 -1.54 -19.95
N ARG A 26 25.20 -0.63 -20.89
CA ARG A 26 23.90 0.03 -21.02
C ARG A 26 23.26 -0.30 -22.35
N LEU A 27 21.98 -0.63 -22.32
CA LEU A 27 21.14 -0.83 -23.50
C LEU A 27 19.98 0.15 -23.44
N ASN A 28 19.82 0.97 -24.48
CA ASN A 28 18.62 1.78 -24.68
C ASN A 28 17.75 1.08 -25.72
N LEU A 29 16.64 0.49 -25.27
CA LEU A 29 15.71 -0.22 -26.13
C LEU A 29 14.50 0.68 -26.43
N ASP A 30 14.27 0.96 -27.72
CA ASP A 30 13.09 1.72 -28.16
C ASP A 30 11.92 0.76 -28.42
N THR A 31 11.04 0.59 -27.43
CA THR A 31 9.92 -0.36 -27.48
C THR A 31 8.87 -0.02 -28.53
N ARG A 32 8.83 1.22 -29.04
CA ARG A 32 7.91 1.64 -30.11
C ARG A 32 8.22 0.97 -31.45
N LYS A 33 9.40 0.36 -31.58
CA LYS A 33 9.83 -0.39 -32.77
C LYS A 33 9.62 -1.89 -32.61
N ILE A 34 9.12 -2.33 -31.47
CA ILE A 34 8.83 -3.73 -31.14
C ILE A 34 7.30 -3.88 -31.22
N PRO A 35 6.77 -4.95 -31.85
CA PRO A 35 5.35 -5.25 -31.82
C PRO A 35 4.80 -5.37 -30.40
N ASP A 36 3.49 -5.24 -30.23
CA ASP A 36 2.85 -5.51 -28.95
C ASP A 36 2.71 -7.01 -28.74
N GLY A 37 2.92 -7.49 -27.51
CA GLY A 37 2.84 -8.89 -27.16
C GLY A 37 3.98 -9.37 -26.25
N GLU A 38 4.09 -10.70 -26.12
CA GLU A 38 5.17 -11.35 -25.37
C GLU A 38 6.45 -11.43 -26.22
N HIS A 39 7.56 -11.04 -25.61
CA HIS A 39 8.89 -11.02 -26.21
C HIS A 39 9.92 -11.61 -25.26
N VAL A 40 11.07 -12.01 -25.78
CA VAL A 40 12.19 -12.57 -25.01
C VAL A 40 13.47 -11.85 -25.37
N LEU A 41 14.12 -11.22 -24.39
CA LEU A 41 15.49 -10.73 -24.56
C LEU A 41 16.48 -11.86 -24.25
N ARG A 42 17.25 -12.27 -25.25
CA ARG A 42 18.32 -13.26 -25.10
C ARG A 42 19.65 -12.55 -24.99
N VAL A 43 20.25 -12.59 -23.81
CA VAL A 43 21.54 -11.95 -23.49
C VAL A 43 22.63 -13.02 -23.50
N VAL A 44 23.60 -12.90 -24.39
CA VAL A 44 24.74 -13.81 -24.52
C VAL A 44 25.99 -13.09 -24.00
N THR A 45 26.56 -13.59 -22.91
CA THR A 45 27.78 -13.06 -22.31
C THR A 45 28.95 -13.93 -22.73
N HIS A 46 29.91 -13.36 -23.46
CA HIS A 46 31.15 -14.04 -23.82
C HIS A 46 32.23 -13.71 -22.79
N PHE A 47 32.94 -14.73 -22.29
CA PHE A 47 34.01 -14.54 -21.31
C PHE A 47 35.40 -14.61 -21.95
N ARG A 48 36.31 -13.77 -21.44
CA ARG A 48 37.73 -13.81 -21.77
C ARG A 48 38.34 -15.09 -21.19
N GLY A 49 38.61 -16.06 -22.07
CA GLY A 49 39.05 -17.41 -21.69
C GLY A 49 38.24 -18.54 -22.35
N GLY A 50 37.19 -18.19 -23.10
CA GLY A 50 36.28 -19.15 -23.71
C GLY A 50 35.12 -19.48 -22.77
N GLY A 51 33.97 -19.80 -23.36
CA GLY A 51 32.71 -20.00 -22.63
C GLY A 51 31.73 -18.85 -22.85
N GLU A 52 30.46 -19.21 -22.93
CA GLU A 52 29.34 -18.30 -23.13
C GLU A 52 28.26 -18.61 -22.11
N GLU A 53 27.64 -17.57 -21.56
CA GLU A 53 26.45 -17.68 -20.71
C GLU A 53 25.27 -17.03 -21.42
N ILE A 54 24.19 -17.79 -21.58
CA ILE A 54 22.96 -17.33 -22.22
C ILE A 54 21.90 -17.15 -21.14
N ARG A 55 21.29 -15.96 -21.11
CA ARG A 55 20.15 -15.65 -20.24
C ARG A 55 18.98 -15.14 -21.08
N GLU A 56 17.83 -15.79 -20.93
CA GLU A 56 16.58 -15.37 -21.56
C GLU A 56 15.71 -14.63 -20.54
N ILE A 57 15.21 -13.46 -20.93
CA ILE A 57 14.43 -12.57 -20.08
C ILE A 57 13.10 -12.30 -20.81
N PRO A 58 12.00 -12.97 -20.43
CA PRO A 58 10.70 -12.68 -21.00
C PRO A 58 10.21 -11.30 -20.53
N PHE A 59 9.57 -10.56 -21.44
CA PHE A 59 8.95 -9.28 -21.15
C PHE A 59 7.77 -9.06 -22.11
N THR A 60 6.86 -8.15 -21.76
CA THR A 60 5.69 -7.85 -22.59
C THR A 60 5.79 -6.40 -23.06
N VAL A 61 5.57 -6.17 -24.35
CA VAL A 61 5.48 -4.84 -24.94
C VAL A 61 4.02 -4.49 -25.15
N ASN A 62 3.62 -3.29 -24.73
CA ASN A 62 2.30 -2.74 -24.99
C ASN A 62 2.45 -1.26 -25.36
N ASN A 63 2.40 -0.95 -26.64
CA ASN A 63 2.46 0.39 -27.20
C ASN A 63 1.07 0.97 -27.52
N TYR A 64 -0.02 0.25 -27.20
CA TYR A 64 -1.37 0.73 -27.45
C TYR A 64 -1.71 1.91 -26.52
N PRO A 65 -2.11 3.08 -27.04
CA PRO A 65 -2.68 4.12 -26.22
C PRO A 65 -4.08 3.67 -25.80
N ASP A 66 -4.28 3.39 -24.52
CA ASP A 66 -5.59 3.02 -23.99
C ASP A 66 -6.49 4.25 -24.05
N VAL A 67 -7.34 4.36 -25.08
CA VAL A 67 -8.28 5.46 -25.23
C VAL A 67 -9.55 5.10 -24.46
N MET A 68 -9.57 5.47 -23.18
CA MET A 68 -10.77 5.33 -22.37
C MET A 68 -11.78 6.43 -22.76
N VAL A 69 -12.84 6.03 -23.46
CA VAL A 69 -13.98 6.90 -23.76
C VAL A 69 -14.98 6.78 -22.61
N LEU A 70 -14.85 7.64 -21.60
CA LEU A 70 -15.81 7.69 -20.49
C LEU A 70 -17.10 8.35 -20.96
N GLY A 71 -18.20 7.59 -20.98
CA GLY A 71 -19.56 8.08 -21.26
C GLY A 71 -20.32 7.35 -22.38
N LEU A 72 -19.70 6.39 -23.08
CA LEU A 72 -20.34 5.57 -24.11
C LEU A 72 -19.95 4.10 -23.93
N ASP A 73 -20.93 3.25 -23.67
CA ASP A 73 -20.78 1.79 -23.72
C ASP A 73 -20.95 1.30 -25.15
N GLU A 74 -20.23 0.25 -25.55
CA GLU A 74 -20.33 -0.34 -26.89
C GLU A 74 -21.76 -0.87 -27.16
N GLY A 75 -22.51 -0.15 -28.00
CA GLY A 75 -23.92 -0.48 -28.33
C GLY A 75 -25.00 0.22 -27.49
N GLY A 76 -24.65 1.19 -26.63
CA GLY A 76 -25.63 1.96 -25.85
C GLY A 76 -26.31 3.08 -26.65
N GLU A 77 -27.64 3.22 -26.51
CA GLU A 77 -28.38 4.39 -27.00
C GLU A 77 -28.34 5.51 -25.94
N VAL A 78 -27.94 6.72 -26.35
CA VAL A 78 -27.81 7.89 -25.46
C VAL A 78 -28.74 9.01 -25.96
N ALA A 79 -29.51 9.61 -25.06
CA ALA A 79 -30.38 10.75 -25.36
C ALA A 79 -30.03 11.97 -24.48
N GLY A 80 -29.83 13.13 -25.11
CA GLY A 80 -29.47 14.39 -24.44
C GLY A 80 -28.05 14.86 -24.74
N THR A 81 -27.49 15.73 -23.89
CA THR A 81 -26.13 16.29 -24.05
C THR A 81 -25.14 15.44 -23.26
N LEU A 82 -24.22 14.76 -23.96
CA LEU A 82 -23.18 13.91 -23.36
C LEU A 82 -21.83 14.64 -23.36
N GLU A 83 -21.20 14.80 -22.19
CA GLU A 83 -19.86 15.36 -22.06
C GLU A 83 -18.83 14.23 -22.14
N LEU A 84 -18.20 14.08 -23.31
CA LEU A 84 -17.11 13.14 -23.53
C LEU A 84 -15.79 13.71 -23.01
N ARG A 85 -15.16 13.00 -22.07
CA ARG A 85 -13.80 13.30 -21.62
C ARG A 85 -12.84 12.23 -22.13
N LEU A 86 -11.92 12.64 -23.01
CA LEU A 86 -10.83 11.80 -23.48
C LEU A 86 -9.62 12.01 -22.57
N ALA A 87 -9.18 10.96 -21.90
CA ALA A 87 -7.90 10.94 -21.21
C ALA A 87 -6.94 10.04 -21.99
N VAL A 88 -5.78 10.57 -22.36
CA VAL A 88 -4.67 9.82 -22.96
C VAL A 88 -3.53 9.92 -21.96
N GLY A 89 -3.20 8.81 -21.30
CA GLY A 89 -2.22 8.75 -20.22
C GLY A 89 -1.15 7.69 -20.47
N GLU A 90 0.07 7.98 -20.03
CA GLU A 90 1.24 7.11 -20.12
C GLU A 90 1.05 5.85 -19.24
N PRO A 91 1.58 4.69 -19.64
CA PRO A 91 1.55 3.49 -18.82
C PRO A 91 2.19 3.80 -17.47
N GLU A 92 1.53 3.43 -16.37
CA GLU A 92 2.03 3.59 -15.01
C GLU A 92 3.47 3.07 -14.95
N LEU A 93 4.46 3.98 -14.93
CA LEU A 93 5.84 3.59 -14.72
C LEU A 93 5.89 2.90 -13.35
N PRO A 94 6.50 1.71 -13.24
CA PRO A 94 6.67 1.08 -11.95
C PRO A 94 7.42 2.05 -11.06
N VAL A 95 6.76 2.52 -9.99
CA VAL A 95 7.35 3.41 -9.02
C VAL A 95 8.58 2.69 -8.48
N GLU A 96 9.79 3.19 -8.80
CA GLU A 96 11.00 2.63 -8.21
C GLU A 96 10.79 2.61 -6.69
N PRO A 97 10.92 1.47 -6.01
CA PRO A 97 10.69 1.42 -4.58
C PRO A 97 11.70 2.36 -3.94
N VAL A 98 11.21 3.46 -3.36
CA VAL A 98 12.04 4.38 -2.58
C VAL A 98 12.75 3.53 -1.53
N ARG A 99 14.06 3.37 -1.68
CA ARG A 99 14.87 2.55 -0.76
C ARG A 99 14.97 3.28 0.57
N PHE A 100 13.95 3.08 1.41
CA PHE A 100 13.90 3.54 2.77
C PHE A 100 14.99 2.84 3.58
N ASN A 101 16.03 3.57 3.98
CA ASN A 101 17.08 3.05 4.84
C ASN A 101 16.74 3.39 6.31
N PRO A 102 16.20 2.44 7.10
CA PRO A 102 15.74 2.70 8.45
C PRO A 102 16.88 3.06 9.42
N ILE A 103 18.12 2.73 9.09
CA ILE A 103 19.30 2.94 9.95
C ILE A 103 19.46 4.42 10.30
N TRP A 104 19.27 5.32 9.31
CA TRP A 104 19.43 6.75 9.55
C TRP A 104 18.37 7.32 10.50
N TYR A 105 17.15 6.77 10.48
CA TYR A 105 16.09 7.17 11.41
C TYR A 105 16.35 6.68 12.83
N VAL A 106 16.88 5.47 12.99
CA VAL A 106 17.28 4.94 14.30
C VAL A 106 18.43 5.78 14.88
N VAL A 107 19.46 6.09 14.08
CA VAL A 107 20.58 6.93 14.52
C VAL A 107 20.10 8.33 14.91
N ALA A 108 19.26 8.98 14.09
CA ALA A 108 18.69 10.28 14.40
C ALA A 108 17.84 10.24 15.68
N SER A 109 17.02 9.20 15.86
CA SER A 109 16.17 9.03 17.04
C SER A 109 17.00 8.87 18.32
N VAL A 110 18.07 8.08 18.28
CA VAL A 110 18.98 7.90 19.44
C VAL A 110 19.71 9.20 19.78
N ILE A 111 20.16 9.96 18.77
CA ILE A 111 20.78 11.28 18.99
C ILE A 111 19.79 12.24 19.63
N VAL A 112 18.56 12.34 19.13
CA VAL A 112 17.54 13.25 19.68
C VAL A 112 17.18 12.85 21.11
N LEU A 113 16.87 11.58 21.36
CA LEU A 113 16.49 11.10 22.69
C LEU A 113 17.65 11.20 23.70
N GLY A 114 18.88 10.90 23.27
CA GLY A 114 20.07 11.08 24.09
C GLY A 114 20.34 12.54 24.42
N SER A 115 20.13 13.45 23.47
CA SER A 115 20.26 14.91 23.68
C SER A 115 19.22 15.44 24.65
N ILE A 116 17.97 14.96 24.57
CA ILE A 116 16.89 15.29 25.49
C ILE A 116 17.25 14.81 26.91
N TRP A 117 17.66 13.55 27.07
CA TRP A 117 18.05 13.02 28.38
C TRP A 117 19.27 13.75 28.99
N ALA A 118 20.28 14.05 28.17
CA ALA A 118 21.45 14.81 28.62
C ALA A 118 21.08 16.23 29.07
N TYR A 119 20.16 16.90 28.36
CA TYR A 119 19.64 18.20 28.76
C TYR A 119 18.94 18.15 30.13
N PHE A 120 18.09 17.16 30.39
CA PHE A 120 17.44 17.01 31.70
C PHE A 120 18.40 16.59 32.83
N ALA A 121 19.43 15.79 32.53
CA ALA A 121 20.42 15.36 33.50
C ALA A 121 21.43 16.47 33.88
N LEU A 122 21.76 17.35 32.94
CA LEU A 122 22.77 18.41 33.12
C LEU A 122 22.16 19.77 33.43
N SER A 123 20.85 19.97 33.21
CA SER A 123 20.18 21.23 33.56
C SER A 123 19.66 21.21 35.00
N PRO A 124 20.08 22.15 35.87
CA PRO A 124 19.56 22.29 37.24
C PRO A 124 18.15 22.91 37.27
N ALA A 125 17.45 22.97 36.13
CA ALA A 125 16.12 23.56 36.01
C ALA A 125 15.06 22.72 36.73
N THR A 126 15.24 21.40 36.79
CA THR A 126 14.32 20.46 37.44
C THR A 126 14.25 20.68 38.96
N GLU A 127 15.36 21.02 39.60
CA GLU A 127 15.41 21.25 41.05
C GLU A 127 14.70 22.55 41.48
N ARG A 128 14.71 23.58 40.61
CA ARG A 128 14.08 24.87 40.92
C ARG A 128 12.55 24.85 40.76
N ILE A 129 12.02 24.02 39.88
CA ILE A 129 10.56 23.93 39.65
C ILE A 129 9.88 23.10 40.74
N VAL A 130 10.54 22.04 41.23
CA VAL A 130 9.99 21.17 42.29
C VAL A 130 9.98 21.88 43.65
N ALA A 131 10.96 22.76 43.92
CA ALA A 131 11.03 23.50 45.19
C ALA A 131 9.98 24.62 45.31
N GLU A 132 9.54 25.22 44.20
CA GLU A 132 8.64 26.39 44.20
C GLU A 132 7.15 26.01 44.17
N VAL A 133 6.78 24.78 43.78
CA VAL A 133 5.37 24.40 43.48
C VAL A 133 4.83 23.21 44.29
N ALA A 134 5.58 22.65 45.25
CA ALA A 134 5.14 21.47 46.01
C ALA A 134 4.56 21.80 47.41
N PRO A 135 3.21 21.91 47.59
CA PRO A 135 2.57 21.66 48.88
C PRO A 135 2.46 20.14 49.15
N PRO A 136 2.30 19.69 50.41
CA PRO A 136 2.39 18.28 50.75
C PRO A 136 1.23 17.48 50.12
N ALA A 137 1.57 16.30 49.60
CA ALA A 137 0.68 15.44 48.84
C ALA A 137 -0.59 15.05 49.62
N GLN A 138 -1.76 15.35 49.04
CA GLN A 138 -3.04 14.73 49.37
C GLN A 138 -3.79 14.34 48.10
N GLY A 139 -4.12 13.05 48.00
CA GLY A 139 -5.35 12.49 47.42
C GLY A 139 -5.68 12.78 45.95
N THR A 140 -5.44 11.80 45.08
CA THR A 140 -6.02 11.67 43.74
C THR A 140 -7.55 11.82 43.77
N GLN A 141 -8.08 12.80 43.02
CA GLN A 141 -9.49 12.90 42.63
C GLN A 141 -9.53 13.21 41.12
N THR A 142 -9.91 12.21 40.32
CA THR A 142 -10.18 12.34 38.88
C THR A 142 -11.59 12.88 38.68
N HIS A 143 -11.71 14.05 38.03
CA HIS A 143 -13.00 14.57 37.58
C HIS A 143 -13.42 13.88 36.28
N GLY A 144 -14.56 13.18 36.35
CA GLY A 144 -15.22 12.54 35.23
C GLY A 144 -16.02 13.51 34.35
N GLY A 145 -16.05 13.19 33.05
CA GLY A 145 -17.05 13.62 32.10
C GLY A 145 -17.55 12.39 31.33
N GLN A 146 -18.68 11.84 31.76
CA GLN A 146 -19.33 10.65 31.20
C GLN A 146 -19.82 10.87 29.75
N ALA A 147 -19.39 9.99 28.85
CA ALA A 147 -20.21 9.47 27.76
C ALA A 147 -20.67 8.04 28.14
N ALA A 148 -21.91 7.69 27.80
CA ALA A 148 -22.58 6.43 28.14
C ALA A 148 -21.77 5.18 27.72
N PRO A 149 -21.97 4.01 28.38
CA PRO A 149 -21.07 2.88 28.25
C PRO A 149 -21.28 2.22 26.88
N ALA A 150 -20.30 2.36 25.98
CA ALA A 150 -20.08 1.33 24.98
C ALA A 150 -19.83 0.04 25.78
N GLY A 151 -20.72 -0.95 25.66
CA GLY A 151 -20.52 -2.26 26.28
C GLY A 151 -19.10 -2.71 25.97
N ASN A 152 -18.34 -3.09 27.01
CA ASN A 152 -16.90 -3.36 26.94
C ASN A 152 -16.55 -4.09 25.65
N LEU A 153 -16.02 -3.34 24.67
CA LEU A 153 -15.50 -3.93 23.44
C LEU A 153 -14.38 -4.86 23.89
N ASP A 154 -14.53 -6.15 23.60
CA ASP A 154 -13.49 -7.12 23.92
C ASP A 154 -12.21 -6.69 23.17
N GLN A 155 -11.20 -6.34 23.96
CA GLN A 155 -9.92 -5.85 23.44
C GLN A 155 -9.23 -6.90 22.58
N ALA A 156 -9.34 -8.18 22.95
CA ALA A 156 -8.78 -9.28 22.17
C ALA A 156 -9.47 -9.40 20.80
N LEU A 157 -10.80 -9.24 20.77
CA LEU A 157 -11.58 -9.24 19.53
C LEU A 157 -11.22 -8.05 18.64
N MET A 158 -11.02 -6.86 19.23
CA MET A 158 -10.58 -5.66 18.51
C MET A 158 -9.18 -5.80 17.93
N GLU A 159 -8.24 -6.38 18.68
CA GLU A 159 -6.87 -6.61 18.22
C GLU A 159 -6.81 -7.64 17.09
N LYS A 160 -7.59 -8.72 17.20
CA LYS A 160 -7.77 -9.72 16.15
C LYS A 160 -8.37 -9.08 14.89
N GLY A 161 -9.44 -8.31 15.04
CA GLY A 161 -10.10 -7.61 13.94
C GLY A 161 -9.18 -6.60 13.25
N LYS A 162 -8.33 -5.89 14.00
CA LYS A 162 -7.30 -5.00 13.46
C LYS A 162 -6.30 -5.74 12.60
N SER A 163 -5.76 -6.85 13.09
CA SER A 163 -4.80 -7.68 12.36
C SER A 163 -5.37 -8.19 11.03
N ILE A 164 -6.62 -8.68 11.06
CA ILE A 164 -7.32 -9.12 9.85
C ILE A 164 -7.51 -7.95 8.87
N TYR A 165 -7.89 -6.77 9.38
CA TYR A 165 -8.08 -5.57 8.57
C TYR A 165 -6.79 -5.13 7.86
N GLU A 166 -5.69 -5.05 8.60
CA GLU A 166 -4.38 -4.66 8.06
C GLU A 166 -3.90 -5.62 6.97
N ALA A 167 -4.13 -6.93 7.16
CA ALA A 167 -3.71 -7.94 6.20
C ALA A 167 -4.59 -8.03 4.94
N ASN A 168 -5.90 -7.80 5.04
CA ASN A 168 -6.84 -8.15 3.98
C ASN A 168 -7.68 -6.99 3.44
N CYS A 169 -7.78 -5.88 4.17
CA CYS A 169 -8.73 -4.80 3.86
C CYS A 169 -8.02 -3.47 3.56
N ALA A 170 -6.91 -3.20 4.25
CA ALA A 170 -6.21 -1.91 4.20
C ALA A 170 -5.65 -1.57 2.81
N ALA A 171 -5.35 -2.56 1.98
CA ALA A 171 -4.85 -2.35 0.61
C ALA A 171 -5.86 -1.56 -0.26
N CYS A 172 -7.16 -1.77 -0.06
CA CYS A 172 -8.22 -1.09 -0.83
C CYS A 172 -8.92 0.01 -0.03
N HIS A 173 -9.19 -0.24 1.25
CA HIS A 173 -9.90 0.71 2.12
C HIS A 173 -8.98 1.70 2.84
N GLY A 174 -7.66 1.54 2.71
CA GLY A 174 -6.66 2.37 3.37
C GLY A 174 -6.45 2.02 4.84
N ALA A 175 -5.27 2.32 5.38
CA ALA A 175 -4.92 2.05 6.76
C ALA A 175 -5.85 2.74 7.78
N ASN A 176 -6.42 3.89 7.41
CA ASN A 176 -7.34 4.66 8.24
C ASN A 176 -8.80 4.58 7.75
N GLY A 177 -9.12 3.62 6.89
CA GLY A 177 -10.47 3.46 6.35
C GLY A 177 -10.89 4.59 5.39
N GLN A 178 -9.95 5.37 4.86
CA GLN A 178 -10.25 6.54 4.02
C GLN A 178 -10.73 6.18 2.59
N GLY A 179 -10.49 4.95 2.13
CA GLY A 179 -10.78 4.54 0.75
C GLY A 179 -9.95 5.27 -0.31
N ILE A 180 -10.28 5.05 -1.58
CA ILE A 180 -9.69 5.70 -2.76
C ILE A 180 -10.83 6.06 -3.73
N PRO A 181 -11.50 7.20 -3.56
CA PRO A 181 -12.59 7.60 -4.45
C PRO A 181 -12.12 7.80 -5.90
N PRO A 182 -12.92 7.40 -6.92
CA PRO A 182 -14.23 6.76 -6.82
C PRO A 182 -14.19 5.23 -6.71
N ALA A 183 -13.01 4.61 -6.77
CA ALA A 183 -12.83 3.16 -6.90
C ALA A 183 -13.17 2.38 -5.61
N PHE A 184 -12.68 2.84 -4.46
CA PHE A 184 -12.86 2.17 -3.17
C PHE A 184 -13.52 3.11 -2.16
N PRO A 185 -14.68 2.73 -1.58
CA PRO A 185 -15.40 3.59 -0.66
C PRO A 185 -14.68 3.72 0.68
N ALA A 186 -14.83 4.90 1.29
CA ALA A 186 -14.41 5.15 2.67
C ALA A 186 -15.25 4.32 3.66
N LEU A 187 -14.56 3.73 4.64
CA LEU A 187 -15.16 3.14 5.84
C LEU A 187 -15.20 4.14 7.00
N ALA A 188 -14.27 5.10 7.01
CA ALA A 188 -14.24 6.17 7.99
C ALA A 188 -15.53 7.02 7.91
N GLY A 189 -16.23 7.16 9.04
CA GLY A 189 -17.47 7.94 9.13
C GLY A 189 -18.65 7.42 8.29
N ASN A 190 -18.56 6.19 7.76
CA ASN A 190 -19.59 5.67 6.87
C ASN A 190 -20.79 5.14 7.67
N ALA A 191 -21.92 5.85 7.61
CA ALA A 191 -23.14 5.53 8.34
C ALA A 191 -23.76 4.17 7.96
N ASN A 192 -23.45 3.63 6.78
CA ASN A 192 -23.95 2.30 6.36
C ASN A 192 -23.38 1.18 7.23
N LEU A 193 -22.23 1.41 7.88
CA LEU A 193 -21.59 0.43 8.76
C LEU A 193 -22.38 0.18 10.06
N LYS A 194 -23.48 0.91 10.30
CA LYS A 194 -24.45 0.61 11.37
C LYS A 194 -25.11 -0.76 11.22
N ASP A 195 -25.27 -1.25 10.00
CA ASP A 195 -25.81 -2.58 9.74
C ASP A 195 -24.69 -3.64 9.79
N ALA A 196 -24.67 -4.42 10.88
CA ALA A 196 -23.65 -5.45 11.07
C ALA A 196 -23.80 -6.61 10.07
N GLN A 197 -25.04 -6.99 9.74
CA GLN A 197 -25.30 -8.10 8.82
C GLN A 197 -24.89 -7.75 7.40
N MET A 198 -25.09 -6.49 7.00
CA MET A 198 -24.57 -5.98 5.73
C MET A 198 -23.05 -6.12 5.65
N ILE A 199 -22.31 -5.73 6.69
CA ILE A 199 -20.84 -5.88 6.71
C ILE A 199 -20.44 -7.35 6.59
N LEU A 200 -21.02 -8.23 7.43
CA LEU A 200 -20.71 -9.66 7.40
C LEU A 200 -20.96 -10.27 6.02
N ASN A 201 -22.09 -9.94 5.40
CA ASN A 201 -22.44 -10.43 4.08
C ASN A 201 -21.49 -9.91 2.99
N VAL A 202 -21.15 -8.62 3.02
CA VAL A 202 -20.24 -8.01 2.03
C VAL A 202 -18.82 -8.56 2.18
N VAL A 203 -18.34 -8.76 3.40
CA VAL A 203 -17.00 -9.33 3.64
C VAL A 203 -16.96 -10.80 3.19
N LYS A 204 -18.00 -11.58 3.49
CA LYS A 204 -18.06 -13.02 3.18
C LYS A 204 -18.28 -13.29 1.69
N ASN A 205 -19.15 -12.53 1.04
CA ASN A 205 -19.63 -12.82 -0.32
C ASN A 205 -19.16 -11.81 -1.37
N GLY A 206 -18.54 -10.71 -0.95
CA GLY A 206 -18.20 -9.60 -1.84
C GLY A 206 -19.42 -8.75 -2.23
N ARG A 207 -19.18 -7.64 -2.91
CA ARG A 207 -20.23 -6.79 -3.51
C ARG A 207 -19.66 -5.91 -4.62
N GLY A 208 -20.22 -6.02 -5.82
CA GLY A 208 -19.73 -5.27 -6.98
C GLY A 208 -18.27 -5.65 -7.28
N ALA A 209 -17.39 -4.65 -7.32
CA ALA A 209 -15.95 -4.85 -7.51
C ALA A 209 -15.21 -5.39 -6.26
N MET A 210 -15.82 -5.37 -5.08
CA MET A 210 -15.20 -5.93 -3.86
C MET A 210 -15.28 -7.46 -3.88
N PRO A 211 -14.15 -8.19 -3.91
CA PRO A 211 -14.15 -9.64 -3.90
C PRO A 211 -14.57 -10.20 -2.54
N ALA A 212 -14.89 -11.50 -2.51
CA ALA A 212 -15.27 -12.24 -1.30
C ALA A 212 -14.06 -12.53 -0.40
N VAL A 213 -13.41 -11.49 0.13
CA VAL A 213 -12.16 -11.57 0.91
C VAL A 213 -12.28 -12.44 2.17
N GLY A 214 -13.47 -12.50 2.75
CA GLY A 214 -13.77 -13.30 3.94
C GLY A 214 -14.39 -14.66 3.65
N ALA A 215 -14.36 -15.15 2.40
CA ALA A 215 -14.96 -16.45 2.05
C ALA A 215 -14.36 -17.62 2.86
N ALA A 216 -13.08 -17.53 3.21
CA ALA A 216 -12.36 -18.54 3.98
C ALA A 216 -12.25 -18.21 5.48
N PHE A 217 -12.84 -17.09 5.93
CA PHE A 217 -12.76 -16.68 7.33
C PHE A 217 -13.70 -17.52 8.20
N SER A 218 -13.27 -17.81 9.42
CA SER A 218 -14.17 -18.36 10.43
C SER A 218 -15.23 -17.33 10.82
N ASP A 219 -16.35 -17.77 11.41
CA ASP A 219 -17.38 -16.85 11.91
C ASP A 219 -16.81 -15.89 12.97
N GLU A 220 -15.83 -16.35 13.76
CA GLU A 220 -15.14 -15.53 14.74
C GLU A 220 -14.27 -14.44 14.08
N ASP A 221 -13.57 -14.76 13.00
CA ASP A 221 -12.76 -13.80 12.24
C ASP A 221 -13.64 -12.74 11.57
N LEU A 222 -14.77 -13.17 11.00
CA LEU A 222 -15.78 -12.28 10.42
C LEU A 222 -16.35 -11.32 11.47
N LYS A 223 -16.70 -11.82 12.66
CA LYS A 223 -17.16 -10.98 13.77
C LYS A 223 -16.08 -10.02 14.25
N ALA A 224 -14.84 -10.48 14.35
CA ALA A 224 -13.72 -9.65 14.79
C ALA A 224 -13.48 -8.48 13.83
N VAL A 225 -13.35 -8.75 12.53
CA VAL A 225 -13.09 -7.69 11.53
C VAL A 225 -14.29 -6.74 11.40
N ALA A 226 -15.53 -7.25 11.43
CA ALA A 226 -16.72 -6.42 11.37
C ALA A 226 -16.85 -5.52 12.62
N THR A 227 -16.56 -6.06 13.81
CA THR A 227 -16.53 -5.29 15.06
C THR A 227 -15.46 -4.21 15.03
N TYR A 228 -14.26 -4.52 14.52
CA TYR A 228 -13.18 -3.56 14.39
C TYR A 228 -13.55 -2.39 13.46
N ILE A 229 -14.08 -2.67 12.26
CA ILE A 229 -14.49 -1.65 11.29
C ILE A 229 -15.57 -0.71 11.85
N ARG A 230 -16.52 -1.26 12.62
CA ARG A 230 -17.63 -0.53 13.24
C ARG A 230 -17.23 0.38 14.40
N ASN A 231 -16.06 0.17 14.98
CA ASN A 231 -15.59 0.88 16.17
C ASN A 231 -14.21 1.54 15.96
N SER A 232 -13.79 1.65 14.70
CA SER A 232 -12.55 2.31 14.27
C SER A 232 -12.85 3.45 13.30
N PHE A 233 -11.85 4.25 12.97
CA PHE A 233 -11.95 5.31 11.94
C PHE A 233 -13.04 6.37 12.24
N GLY A 234 -13.26 6.65 13.52
CA GLY A 234 -14.32 7.56 13.98
C GLY A 234 -15.72 6.93 14.04
N ASN A 235 -15.85 5.63 13.75
CA ASN A 235 -17.09 4.88 13.93
C ASN A 235 -17.23 4.41 15.39
N SER A 236 -18.47 4.31 15.88
CA SER A 236 -18.80 3.76 17.19
C SER A 236 -20.21 3.15 17.14
N PHE A 237 -20.32 1.99 16.50
CA PHE A 237 -21.60 1.30 16.31
C PHE A 237 -21.77 0.07 17.21
N GLY A 238 -20.82 -0.19 18.12
CA GLY A 238 -20.86 -1.31 19.05
C GLY A 238 -20.41 -2.64 18.43
N PRO A 239 -20.29 -3.70 19.25
CA PRO A 239 -19.81 -5.00 18.83
C PRO A 239 -20.80 -5.70 17.88
N VAL A 240 -20.28 -6.69 17.14
CA VAL A 240 -21.10 -7.63 16.35
C VAL A 240 -21.24 -8.92 17.13
N GLU A 241 -22.48 -9.34 17.38
CA GLU A 241 -22.82 -10.58 18.11
C GLU A 241 -22.76 -11.84 17.26
#